data_AF-A0A2S6QWQ1-F1
#
_entry.id   AF-A0A2S6QWQ1-F1
#
_cell.length_a   1.000
_cell.length_b   1.000
_cell.length_c   1.000
_cell.angle_alpha   90.00
_cell.angle_beta   90.00
_cell.angle_gamma   90.00
#
_symmetry.space_group_name_H-M   'P 1'
#
loop_
_entity.id
_entity.type
_entity.pdbx_description
1 polymer ?
#
loop_
_entity_poly.entity_id
_entity_poly.type
_entity_poly.pdbx_seq_one_letter_code
_entity_poly.pdbx_strand_id
1 'polypeptide(L)'
;MYWEQSGNDCGVPVLFLHGGPGAGVTATNRRFFDPKHYRIILFDQRGAGRSIPLGELTNNTTQHLVNDIEVLRNELGVDRWAVFGGSWGSTLALAYAESHPERCLSLVLRGIFLCRPPEIEWFMRGVRTVFPDVDSTSHYS
;
A
#
# COMPACT_ATOMS: atom_id res chain seq x y z
N MET A 1 -11.77 -7.20 5.57
CA MET A 1 -10.80 -6.13 5.28
C MET A 1 -11.30 -4.83 5.89
N TYR A 2 -10.46 -4.11 6.62
CA TYR A 2 -10.78 -2.78 7.15
C TYR A 2 -10.44 -1.71 6.11
N TRP A 3 -11.33 -0.72 5.92
CA TRP A 3 -11.07 0.47 5.11
C TRP A 3 -11.73 1.70 5.73
N GLU A 4 -11.24 2.88 5.35
CA GLU A 4 -11.80 4.17 5.75
C GLU A 4 -11.73 5.18 4.61
N GLN A 5 -12.62 6.17 4.67
CA GLN A 5 -12.64 7.31 3.76
C GLN A 5 -12.51 8.62 4.55
N SER A 6 -11.89 9.62 3.92
CA SER A 6 -11.81 10.98 4.45
C SER A 6 -11.66 12.01 3.33
N GLY A 7 -11.76 13.29 3.67
CA GLY A 7 -11.63 14.37 2.69
C GLY A 7 -12.97 14.74 2.06
N ASN A 8 -12.95 15.05 0.77
CA ASN A 8 -14.11 15.51 0.01
C ASN A 8 -14.75 14.32 -0.70
N ASP A 9 -15.99 13.98 -0.36
CA ASP A 9 -16.73 12.85 -0.97
C ASP A 9 -16.93 12.99 -2.49
N CYS A 10 -16.90 14.22 -3.01
CA CYS A 10 -16.94 14.54 -4.44
C CYS A 10 -15.56 14.88 -5.03
N GLY A 11 -14.49 14.70 -4.26
CA GLY A 11 -13.11 14.97 -4.67
C GLY A 11 -12.54 13.90 -5.60
N VAL A 12 -11.31 14.14 -6.07
CA VAL A 12 -10.56 13.16 -6.87
C VAL A 12 -10.29 11.92 -6.02
N PRO A 13 -10.71 10.70 -6.43
CA PRO A 13 -10.43 9.50 -5.66
C PRO A 13 -8.93 9.19 -5.61
N VAL A 14 -8.40 8.98 -4.42
CA VAL A 14 -7.02 8.54 -4.22
C VAL A 14 -6.96 7.34 -3.28
N LEU A 15 -6.33 6.27 -3.75
CA LEU A 15 -6.06 5.06 -2.98
C LEU A 15 -4.67 5.15 -2.36
N PHE A 16 -4.59 5.03 -1.03
CA PHE A 16 -3.33 4.91 -0.32
C PHE A 16 -2.99 3.44 -0.01
N LEU A 17 -1.80 3.01 -0.42
CA LEU A 17 -1.25 1.67 -0.16
C LEU A 17 -0.12 1.75 0.86
N HIS A 18 -0.33 1.20 2.05
CA HIS A 18 0.68 1.18 3.11
C HIS A 18 1.85 0.24 2.78
N GLY A 19 3.01 0.54 3.38
CA GLY A 19 4.22 -0.27 3.30
C GLY A 19 4.22 -1.43 4.29
N GLY A 20 5.42 -1.91 4.61
CA GLY A 20 5.66 -3.11 5.41
C GLY A 20 6.48 -4.11 4.60
N PRO A 21 5.89 -5.23 4.11
CA PRO A 21 4.46 -5.56 4.15
C PRO A 21 3.93 -5.80 5.57
N GLY A 22 2.63 -5.58 5.78
CA GLY A 22 1.96 -5.84 7.08
C GLY A 22 1.84 -4.66 8.06
N ALA A 23 2.28 -3.45 7.70
CA ALA A 23 2.30 -2.32 8.65
C ALA A 23 0.90 -1.79 9.04
N GLY A 24 -0.04 -1.77 8.09
CA GLY A 24 -1.34 -1.12 8.24
C GLY A 24 -1.31 0.40 8.03
N VAL A 25 -2.49 1.02 7.99
CA VAL A 25 -2.69 2.45 7.84
C VAL A 25 -2.75 3.15 9.20
N THR A 26 -2.29 4.38 9.24
CA THR A 26 -2.29 5.26 10.41
C THR A 26 -2.94 6.59 10.07
N ALA A 27 -3.35 7.36 11.08
CA ALA A 27 -4.00 8.65 10.90
C ALA A 27 -3.13 9.70 10.20
N THR A 28 -1.81 9.50 10.12
CA THR A 28 -0.91 10.40 9.38
C THR A 28 -0.95 10.16 7.88
N ASN A 29 -1.33 8.97 7.42
CA ASN A 29 -1.32 8.63 6.00
C ASN A 29 -2.31 9.46 5.17
N ARG A 30 -3.49 9.80 5.72
CA ARG A 30 -4.44 10.72 5.05
C ARG A 30 -3.93 12.16 4.91
N ARG A 31 -2.90 12.55 5.66
CA ARG A 31 -2.36 13.94 5.64
C ARG A 31 -1.44 14.22 4.46
N PHE A 32 -1.16 13.23 3.60
CA PHE A 32 -0.46 13.46 2.33
C PHE A 32 -1.32 14.20 1.30
N PHE A 33 -2.63 14.27 1.51
CA PHE A 33 -3.58 14.77 0.53
C PHE A 33 -4.30 16.00 1.06
N ASP A 34 -4.57 16.97 0.19
CA ASP A 34 -5.47 18.07 0.51
C ASP A 34 -6.90 17.52 0.64
N PRO A 35 -7.52 17.55 1.84
CA PRO A 35 -8.84 16.98 2.06
C PRO A 35 -9.96 17.76 1.36
N LYS A 36 -9.70 18.98 0.84
CA LYS A 36 -10.69 19.72 0.04
C LYS A 36 -10.73 19.22 -1.41
N HIS A 37 -9.63 18.67 -1.90
CA HIS A 37 -9.48 18.24 -3.29
C HIS A 37 -9.72 16.74 -3.46
N TYR A 38 -9.27 15.91 -2.51
CA TYR A 38 -9.26 14.46 -2.65
C TYR A 38 -10.37 13.77 -1.85
N ARG A 39 -10.96 12.74 -2.46
CA ARG A 39 -11.67 11.65 -1.77
C ARG A 39 -10.63 10.61 -1.40
N ILE A 40 -10.22 10.59 -0.14
CA ILE A 40 -9.05 9.81 0.32
C ILE A 40 -9.52 8.46 0.81
N ILE A 41 -9.08 7.38 0.16
CA ILE A 41 -9.40 6.00 0.50
C ILE A 41 -8.15 5.31 1.06
N LEU A 42 -8.30 4.73 2.24
CA LEU A 42 -7.26 3.96 2.90
C LEU A 42 -7.83 2.59 3.26
N PHE A 43 -7.02 1.53 3.14
CA PHE A 43 -7.39 0.23 3.66
C PHE A 43 -6.20 -0.50 4.24
N ASP A 44 -6.48 -1.35 5.23
CA ASP A 44 -5.51 -2.27 5.79
C ASP A 44 -5.47 -3.54 4.93
N GLN A 45 -4.30 -3.85 4.37
CA GLN A 45 -4.09 -5.08 3.60
C GLN A 45 -4.32 -6.34 4.46
N ARG A 46 -4.48 -7.50 3.81
CA ARG A 46 -4.70 -8.78 4.50
C ARG A 46 -3.65 -9.01 5.59
N GLY A 47 -4.10 -9.41 6.77
CA GLY A 47 -3.23 -9.68 7.91
C GLY A 47 -2.57 -8.45 8.54
N ALA A 48 -2.92 -7.23 8.14
CA ALA A 48 -2.31 -5.99 8.62
C ALA A 48 -3.28 -5.10 9.40
N GLY A 49 -2.76 -4.26 10.30
CA GLY A 49 -3.54 -3.22 10.99
C GLY A 49 -4.81 -3.74 11.64
N ARG A 50 -5.97 -3.24 11.18
CA ARG A 50 -7.31 -3.62 11.66
C ARG A 50 -7.99 -4.67 10.77
N SER A 51 -7.34 -5.12 9.69
CA SER A 51 -7.85 -6.22 8.88
C SER A 51 -7.67 -7.55 9.61
N ILE A 52 -8.77 -8.32 9.68
CA ILE A 52 -8.81 -9.62 10.36
C ILE A 52 -8.81 -10.78 9.36
N PRO A 53 -8.21 -11.93 9.71
CA PRO A 53 -7.43 -12.17 10.93
C PRO A 53 -6.06 -11.49 10.88
N LEU A 54 -5.62 -10.90 11.99
CA LEU A 54 -4.32 -10.20 12.08
C LEU A 54 -3.18 -11.22 11.98
N GLY A 55 -2.17 -10.94 11.15
CA GLY A 55 -1.02 -11.82 10.93
C GLY A 55 -1.29 -13.06 10.06
N GLU A 56 -2.49 -13.19 9.49
CA GLU A 56 -2.84 -14.33 8.63
C GLU A 56 -2.06 -14.31 7.31
N LEU A 57 -1.53 -15.47 6.93
CA LEU A 57 -0.74 -15.67 5.71
C LEU A 57 -1.52 -16.47 4.65
N THR A 58 -2.55 -17.20 5.05
CA THR A 58 -3.43 -17.94 4.16
C THR A 58 -4.10 -16.99 3.19
N ASN A 59 -3.97 -17.26 1.89
CA ASN A 59 -4.50 -16.39 0.82
C ASN A 59 -4.02 -14.93 0.93
N ASN A 60 -2.76 -14.73 1.33
CA ASN A 60 -2.11 -13.44 1.45
C ASN A 60 -0.94 -13.34 0.45
N THR A 61 -1.27 -13.16 -0.83
CA THR A 61 -0.28 -12.97 -1.92
C THR A 61 -0.53 -11.65 -2.62
N THR A 62 0.44 -11.16 -3.40
CA THR A 62 0.29 -9.93 -4.19
C THR A 62 -0.99 -9.93 -5.03
N GLN A 63 -1.31 -11.06 -5.68
CA GLN A 63 -2.54 -11.16 -6.49
C GLN A 63 -3.82 -11.07 -5.65
N HIS A 64 -3.82 -11.63 -4.44
CA HIS A 64 -4.96 -11.48 -3.53
C HIS A 64 -5.16 -10.02 -3.13
N LEU A 65 -4.07 -9.30 -2.87
CA LEU A 65 -4.13 -7.87 -2.55
C LEU A 65 -4.56 -7.02 -3.74
N VAL A 66 -4.12 -7.34 -4.96
CA VAL A 66 -4.61 -6.72 -6.20
C VAL A 66 -6.12 -6.94 -6.37
N ASN A 67 -6.61 -8.15 -6.10
CA ASN A 67 -8.03 -8.46 -6.17
C ASN A 67 -8.84 -7.70 -5.09
N ASP A 68 -8.31 -7.56 -3.88
CA ASP A 68 -8.95 -6.78 -2.82
C ASP A 68 -9.11 -5.31 -3.19
N ILE A 69 -8.11 -4.75 -3.89
CA ILE A 69 -8.17 -3.38 -4.41
C ILE A 69 -9.35 -3.23 -5.40
N GLU A 70 -9.55 -4.17 -6.32
CA GLU A 70 -10.70 -4.13 -7.25
C GLU A 70 -12.05 -4.32 -6.55
N VAL A 71 -12.12 -5.22 -5.56
CA VAL A 71 -13.32 -5.39 -4.73
C VAL A 71 -13.68 -4.07 -4.03
N LEU A 72 -12.69 -3.42 -3.41
CA LEU A 72 -12.89 -2.12 -2.76
C LEU A 72 -13.29 -1.03 -3.75
N ARG A 73 -12.65 -0.98 -4.93
CA ARG A 73 -12.96 -0.01 -5.97
C ARG A 73 -14.43 -0.10 -6.40
N ASN A 74 -14.90 -1.32 -6.65
CA ASN A 74 -16.26 -1.59 -7.06
C ASN A 74 -17.27 -1.27 -5.94
N GLU A 75 -16.98 -1.68 -4.70
CA GLU A 75 -17.82 -1.39 -3.53
C GLU A 75 -18.01 0.13 -3.32
N LEU A 76 -16.96 0.92 -3.57
CA LEU A 76 -16.98 2.37 -3.40
C LEU A 76 -17.52 3.13 -4.61
N GLY A 77 -17.89 2.43 -5.70
CA GLY A 77 -18.37 3.04 -6.94
C GLY A 77 -17.35 3.93 -7.63
N VAL A 78 -16.04 3.66 -7.46
CA VAL A 78 -14.97 4.46 -8.06
C VAL A 78 -14.63 3.90 -9.44
N ASP A 79 -14.77 4.69 -10.50
CA ASP A 79 -14.39 4.22 -11.84
C ASP A 79 -12.86 4.13 -12.00
N ARG A 80 -12.17 5.22 -11.64
CA ARG A 80 -10.70 5.33 -11.67
C ARG A 80 -10.21 6.17 -10.49
N TRP A 81 -8.99 5.90 -10.03
CA TRP A 81 -8.36 6.63 -8.92
C TRP A 81 -6.87 6.89 -9.13
N ALA A 82 -6.35 7.89 -8.44
CA ALA A 82 -4.91 8.02 -8.25
C ALA A 82 -4.44 6.95 -7.26
N VAL A 83 -3.34 6.27 -7.54
CA VAL A 83 -2.76 5.25 -6.64
C VAL A 83 -1.48 5.79 -6.03
N PHE A 84 -1.46 5.90 -4.71
CA PHE A 84 -0.32 6.36 -3.93
C PHE A 84 0.26 5.18 -3.14
N GLY A 85 1.56 4.92 -3.29
CA GLY A 85 2.22 3.79 -2.63
C GLY A 85 3.65 4.10 -2.23
N GLY A 86 4.05 3.66 -1.03
CA GLY A 86 5.43 3.80 -0.58
C GLY A 86 6.02 2.51 -0.02
N SER A 87 7.32 2.26 -0.23
CA SER A 87 7.99 1.00 0.14
C SER A 87 7.25 -0.20 -0.51
N TRP A 88 6.86 -1.23 0.24
CA TRP A 88 5.98 -2.31 -0.25
C TRP A 88 4.72 -1.80 -0.97
N GLY A 89 4.13 -0.70 -0.51
CA GLY A 89 2.98 -0.08 -1.18
C GLY A 89 3.28 0.38 -2.60
N SER A 90 4.55 0.69 -2.92
CA SER A 90 4.98 1.01 -4.30
C SER A 90 5.02 -0.24 -5.17
N THR A 91 5.46 -1.38 -4.63
CA THR A 91 5.40 -2.68 -5.32
C THR A 91 3.95 -3.05 -5.64
N LEU A 92 3.06 -2.91 -4.66
CA LEU A 92 1.64 -3.22 -4.83
C LEU A 92 0.96 -2.25 -5.80
N ALA A 93 1.32 -0.96 -5.77
CA ALA A 93 0.81 0.02 -6.74
C ALA A 93 1.19 -0.35 -8.18
N LEU A 94 2.43 -0.78 -8.41
CA LEU A 94 2.90 -1.22 -9.72
C LEU A 94 2.17 -2.49 -10.17
N ALA A 95 2.10 -3.52 -9.32
CA ALA A 95 1.39 -4.76 -9.65
C ALA A 95 -0.10 -4.52 -9.97
N TYR A 96 -0.75 -3.62 -9.23
CA TYR A 96 -2.13 -3.22 -9.50
C TYR A 96 -2.25 -2.49 -10.85
N ALA A 97 -1.37 -1.54 -11.13
CA ALA A 97 -1.39 -0.75 -12.36
C ALA A 97 -1.05 -1.58 -13.61
N GLU A 98 -0.16 -2.58 -13.49
CA GLU A 98 0.13 -3.53 -14.56
C GLU A 98 -1.09 -4.41 -14.88
N SER A 99 -1.87 -4.79 -13.85
CA SER A 99 -3.05 -5.64 -14.01
C SER A 99 -4.30 -4.87 -14.47
N HIS A 100 -4.44 -3.59 -14.05
CA HIS A 100 -5.63 -2.76 -14.27
C HIS A 100 -5.25 -1.32 -14.67
N PRO A 101 -4.50 -1.13 -15.77
CA PRO A 101 -4.00 0.20 -16.15
C PRO A 101 -5.13 1.19 -16.42
N GLU A 102 -6.28 0.73 -16.92
CA GLU A 102 -7.45 1.55 -17.19
C GLU A 102 -8.14 2.06 -15.91
N ARG A 103 -7.84 1.50 -14.75
CA ARG A 103 -8.39 1.91 -13.44
C ARG A 103 -7.55 2.95 -12.72
N CYS A 104 -6.37 3.28 -13.28
CA CYS A 104 -5.43 4.21 -12.69
C CYS A 104 -5.48 5.58 -13.39
N LEU A 105 -5.77 6.65 -12.63
CA LEU A 105 -5.62 8.04 -13.10
C LEU A 105 -4.14 8.45 -13.15
N SER A 106 -3.38 8.04 -12.13
CA SER A 106 -1.97 8.39 -11.95
C SER A 106 -1.32 7.50 -10.88
N LEU A 107 0.01 7.37 -10.90
CA LEU A 107 0.79 6.71 -9.86
C LEU A 107 1.67 7.72 -9.13
N VAL A 108 1.65 7.69 -7.79
CA VAL A 108 2.56 8.45 -6.93
C VAL A 108 3.33 7.45 -6.06
N LEU A 109 4.61 7.24 -6.40
CA LEU A 109 5.46 6.21 -5.79
C LEU A 109 6.59 6.83 -4.95
N ARG A 110 6.83 6.30 -3.75
CA ARG A 110 7.89 6.77 -2.85
C ARG A 110 8.73 5.62 -2.29
N GLY A 111 10.05 5.74 -2.31
CA GLY A 111 10.94 4.70 -1.78
C GLY A 111 10.70 3.38 -2.50
N ILE A 112 10.90 3.39 -3.82
CA ILE A 112 10.50 2.32 -4.74
C ILE A 112 11.16 1.01 -4.32
N PHE A 113 10.35 -0.03 -4.22
CA PHE A 113 10.78 -1.40 -3.98
C PHE A 113 10.11 -2.29 -5.02
N LEU A 114 10.89 -2.99 -5.85
CA LEU A 114 10.34 -3.87 -6.89
C LEU A 114 10.30 -5.33 -6.44
N CYS A 115 10.67 -5.61 -5.19
CA CYS A 115 10.77 -6.95 -4.61
C CYS A 115 11.59 -7.91 -5.49
N ARG A 116 12.56 -7.40 -6.24
CA ARG A 116 13.43 -8.26 -7.06
C ARG A 116 14.40 -9.02 -6.14
N PRO A 117 14.83 -10.26 -6.47
CA PRO A 117 15.75 -11.01 -5.63
C PRO A 117 16.99 -10.21 -5.17
N PRO A 118 17.66 -9.40 -6.03
CA PRO A 118 18.79 -8.58 -5.59
C PRO A 118 18.40 -7.46 -4.61
N GLU A 119 17.20 -6.89 -4.73
CA GLU A 119 16.72 -5.84 -3.82
C GLU A 119 16.34 -6.41 -2.46
N ILE A 120 15.74 -7.61 -2.44
CA ILE A 120 15.45 -8.34 -1.20
C ILE A 120 16.75 -8.70 -0.49
N GLU A 121 17.74 -9.23 -1.22
CA GLU A 121 19.04 -9.57 -0.65
C GLU A 121 19.75 -8.33 -0.10
N TRP A 122 19.77 -7.24 -0.88
CA TRP A 122 20.33 -5.98 -0.43
C TRP A 122 19.64 -5.45 0.82
N PHE A 123 18.31 -5.43 0.85
CA PHE A 123 17.55 -4.92 1.98
C PHE A 123 17.73 -5.76 3.25
N MET A 124 17.70 -7.10 3.12
CA MET A 124 17.75 -8.01 4.27
C MET A 124 19.17 -8.23 4.80
N ARG A 125 20.18 -8.19 3.93
CA ARG A 125 21.56 -8.61 4.26
C ARG A 125 22.60 -7.56 3.88
N GLY A 126 22.43 -6.92 2.73
CA GLY A 126 23.41 -5.98 2.17
C GLY A 126 23.49 -4.62 2.86
N VAL A 127 22.38 -4.11 3.41
CA VAL A 127 22.33 -2.76 4.01
C VAL A 127 23.36 -2.55 5.12
N ARG A 128 23.69 -3.62 5.85
CA ARG A 128 24.69 -3.64 6.93
C ARG A 128 26.11 -3.31 6.45
N THR A 129 26.39 -3.52 5.17
CA THR A 129 27.72 -3.21 4.59
C THR A 129 27.98 -1.71 4.48
N VAL A 130 26.92 -0.90 4.46
CA VAL A 130 26.98 0.56 4.37
C VAL A 130 26.53 1.21 5.67
N PHE A 131 25.60 0.60 6.38
CA PHE A 131 25.07 1.05 7.68
C PHE A 131 25.17 -0.10 8.70
N PRO A 132 26.35 -0.30 9.31
CA PRO A 132 26.62 -1.45 10.18
C PRO A 132 25.76 -1.49 11.45
N ASP A 133 25.25 -0.33 11.88
CA ASP A 133 24.41 -0.20 13.07
C ASP A 133 22.92 -0.52 12.82
N VAL A 134 22.52 -0.75 11.56
CA VAL A 134 21.13 -1.08 11.20
C VAL A 134 20.93 -2.59 11.30
N ASP A 135 20.38 -3.05 12.42
CA ASP A 135 19.99 -4.44 12.60
C ASP A 135 18.67 -4.70 11.85
N SER A 136 18.67 -5.67 10.93
CA SER A 136 17.48 -6.09 10.15
C SER A 136 16.34 -6.68 11.00
N THR A 137 16.50 -6.70 12.32
CA THR A 137 15.60 -7.27 13.33
C THR A 137 14.92 -6.20 14.20
N SER A 138 15.29 -4.92 14.11
CA SER A 138 14.78 -3.87 15.03
C SER A 138 13.40 -3.29 14.69
N HIS A 139 12.62 -3.95 13.81
CA HIS A 139 11.27 -3.50 13.42
C HIS A 139 10.13 -4.38 13.96
N TYR A 140 10.44 -5.37 14.80
CA TYR A 140 9.45 -6.10 15.59
C TYR A 140 9.86 -6.06 17.06
N SER A 141 9.42 -5.03 17.78
CA SER A 141 9.43 -4.93 19.24
C SER A 141 8.21 -4.15 19.67
#